data_AF-A0A1H8X5K5-F1
#
_entry.id   AF-A0A1H8X5K5-F1
#
_cell.length_a   1.000
_cell.length_b   1.000
_cell.length_c   1.000
_cell.angle_alpha   90.00
_cell.angle_beta   90.00
_cell.angle_gamma   90.00
#
_symmetry.space_group_name_H-M   'P 1'
#
loop_
_entity.id
_entity.type
_entity.pdbx_description
1 polymer ?
#
loop_
_entity_poly.entity_id
_entity_poly.type
_entity_poly.pdbx_seq_one_letter_code
_entity_poly.pdbx_strand_id
1 'polypeptide(L)'
;WGPAKQAPTATGDDQSPGNSEQAQHTDHSEDPISSQNTSTPNDDQPTGTADEETGAESSSNDSEQDPSGTMEQSDADDTGSKSTDESAQSGVFGERNTPQEIEDGISEIDDESDLGLADVQRAFVHKLVKNGVLSGDQARFIAKLAMAYNGELEGYDLTQSMDYLERSLGNPDIAGLREQGFIERLGMPFKKKYYDFTEKGWNVVKQIDPDLAKPIGEEQGDLGETGAHRIGVAVTAKYLKQEDRVESVVRYPTERGHEYDVVGYNADGTTEIGGEVWFGSNNRTSAVQDYRDLTQLDGGAIWVVEGVKEVVPVINALVDHSDRFELDTKVNYRGTGPDDGERIYSMDDLLECIQDAHDGYASGMTRIKTLTSLRDEL
;
A
#
# COMPACT_ATOMS: atom_id res chain seq x y z
N TRP A 1 -49.60 10.56 36.58
CA TRP A 1 -50.13 11.28 35.42
C TRP A 1 -49.23 10.92 34.24
N GLY A 2 -49.44 9.92 33.37
CA GLY A 2 -50.52 8.93 33.18
C GLY A 2 -50.92 8.87 31.69
N PRO A 3 -51.23 7.72 31.07
CA PRO A 3 -51.17 6.32 31.55
C PRO A 3 -50.25 5.39 30.71
N ALA A 4 -49.82 4.28 31.31
CA ALA A 4 -49.24 3.15 30.59
C ALA A 4 -50.33 2.22 30.01
N LYS A 5 -50.00 1.41 28.99
CA LYS A 5 -50.82 0.27 28.54
C LYS A 5 -50.08 -1.05 28.76
N GLN A 6 -50.87 -2.09 29.07
CA GLN A 6 -50.41 -3.36 29.61
C GLN A 6 -50.17 -4.42 28.51
N ALA A 7 -49.29 -5.37 28.79
CA ALA A 7 -49.22 -6.65 28.10
C ALA A 7 -50.17 -7.69 28.76
N PRO A 8 -50.66 -8.70 28.03
CA PRO A 8 -51.37 -9.84 28.60
C PRO A 8 -50.43 -11.02 28.94
N THR A 9 -50.69 -11.69 30.05
CA THR A 9 -50.08 -12.96 30.46
C THR A 9 -51.13 -14.08 30.56
N ALA A 10 -50.77 -15.27 30.08
CA ALA A 10 -51.38 -16.57 30.41
C ALA A 10 -50.37 -17.67 30.00
N THR A 11 -49.62 -18.30 30.90
CA THR A 11 -49.97 -19.45 31.77
C THR A 11 -50.33 -20.74 31.02
N GLY A 12 -49.51 -21.77 31.21
CA GLY A 12 -49.71 -23.13 30.69
C GLY A 12 -48.57 -24.05 31.11
N ASP A 13 -48.57 -24.48 32.37
CA ASP A 13 -47.70 -25.55 32.86
C ASP A 13 -48.15 -26.91 32.30
N ASP A 14 -47.22 -27.77 31.86
CA ASP A 14 -47.31 -29.22 32.14
C ASP A 14 -45.92 -29.92 32.06
N GLN A 15 -45.87 -31.17 32.50
CA GLN A 15 -44.71 -31.73 33.21
C GLN A 15 -43.68 -32.53 32.37
N SER A 16 -42.45 -32.54 32.90
CA SER A 16 -41.41 -33.59 32.73
C SER A 16 -41.90 -34.96 33.28
N PRO A 17 -41.20 -36.14 33.14
CA PRO A 17 -39.74 -36.29 33.02
C PRO A 17 -39.16 -37.47 32.20
N GLY A 18 -37.83 -37.43 32.01
CA GLY A 18 -36.95 -38.60 31.95
C GLY A 18 -36.60 -39.18 30.57
N ASN A 19 -35.45 -39.85 30.38
CA ASN A 19 -34.31 -40.03 31.28
C ASN A 19 -33.06 -40.53 30.50
N SER A 20 -31.87 -40.39 31.12
CA SER A 20 -30.67 -41.23 30.93
C SER A 20 -29.84 -41.20 29.63
N GLU A 21 -28.55 -40.87 29.85
CA GLU A 21 -27.35 -41.53 29.29
C GLU A 21 -27.03 -41.33 27.78
N GLN A 22 -25.78 -41.20 27.34
CA GLN A 22 -24.51 -41.60 27.97
C GLN A 22 -23.35 -40.67 27.56
N ALA A 23 -22.34 -40.53 28.42
CA ALA A 23 -21.19 -39.65 28.19
C ALA A 23 -20.13 -40.25 27.25
N GLN A 24 -19.32 -39.39 26.62
CA GLN A 24 -17.88 -39.64 26.50
C GLN A 24 -17.06 -38.34 26.43
N HIS A 25 -15.95 -38.35 27.16
CA HIS A 25 -14.97 -37.27 27.24
C HIS A 25 -14.15 -37.15 25.94
N THR A 26 -13.71 -35.94 25.61
CA THR A 26 -12.26 -35.64 25.58
C THR A 26 -12.02 -34.23 26.07
N ASP A 27 -11.02 -34.10 26.94
CA ASP A 27 -10.53 -32.88 27.58
C ASP A 27 -9.23 -32.48 26.86
N HIS A 28 -9.09 -31.25 26.39
CA HIS A 28 -7.80 -30.67 25.95
C HIS A 28 -7.83 -29.12 25.86
N SER A 29 -7.29 -28.50 26.93
CA SER A 29 -6.26 -27.46 26.89
C SER A 29 -6.38 -26.25 25.94
N GLU A 30 -6.78 -25.12 26.54
CA GLU A 30 -6.16 -23.77 26.46
C GLU A 30 -5.13 -23.48 25.35
N ASP A 31 -5.48 -22.53 24.46
CA ASP A 31 -4.69 -21.40 23.89
C ASP A 31 -3.24 -21.60 23.36
N PRO A 32 -2.87 -21.01 22.19
CA PRO A 32 -3.12 -19.58 21.95
C PRO A 32 -3.59 -19.16 20.55
N ILE A 33 -4.23 -17.99 20.50
CA ILE A 33 -4.49 -17.21 19.29
C ILE A 33 -3.15 -16.71 18.74
N SER A 34 -2.74 -17.22 17.58
CA SER A 34 -1.54 -16.78 16.85
C SER A 34 -1.93 -15.91 15.66
N SER A 35 -2.11 -14.61 15.90
CA SER A 35 -2.28 -13.62 14.84
C SER A 35 -0.98 -13.44 14.07
N GLN A 36 -0.86 -14.07 12.90
CA GLN A 36 0.28 -13.94 11.98
C GLN A 36 -0.18 -13.87 10.52
N ASN A 37 -0.85 -12.79 10.13
CA ASN A 37 -0.74 -12.28 8.77
C ASN A 37 0.46 -11.32 8.72
N THR A 38 1.62 -11.85 8.35
CA THR A 38 2.82 -11.03 8.10
C THR A 38 3.11 -11.03 6.62
N SER A 39 3.00 -9.87 5.98
CA SER A 39 3.59 -9.60 4.67
C SER A 39 5.12 -9.69 4.78
N THR A 40 5.67 -10.88 4.57
CA THR A 40 7.12 -11.12 4.58
C THR A 40 7.80 -10.52 3.35
N PRO A 41 9.04 -10.02 3.48
CA PRO A 41 9.73 -9.33 2.40
C PRO A 41 10.19 -10.28 1.28
N ASN A 42 10.39 -9.70 0.08
CA ASN A 42 10.90 -10.38 -1.10
C ASN A 42 12.23 -11.12 -0.85
N ASP A 43 12.36 -12.33 -1.40
CA ASP A 43 13.65 -13.00 -1.58
C ASP A 43 13.72 -13.67 -2.97
N ASP A 44 14.24 -12.92 -3.94
CA ASP A 44 14.50 -13.39 -5.31
C ASP A 44 15.91 -14.02 -5.37
N GLN A 45 16.01 -15.34 -5.21
CA GLN A 45 17.22 -16.11 -5.54
C GLN A 45 16.86 -17.43 -6.25
N PRO A 46 17.48 -17.76 -7.40
CA PRO A 46 17.18 -18.97 -8.15
C PRO A 46 17.93 -20.19 -7.58
N THR A 47 17.19 -21.24 -7.20
CA THR A 47 17.80 -22.56 -6.91
C THR A 47 18.17 -23.26 -8.21
N GLY A 48 19.45 -23.25 -8.55
CA GLY A 48 19.96 -24.02 -9.68
C GLY A 48 19.96 -25.53 -9.42
N THR A 49 19.56 -26.30 -10.43
CA THR A 49 19.79 -27.75 -10.50
C THR A 49 20.60 -28.05 -11.76
N ALA A 50 21.77 -28.67 -11.58
CA ALA A 50 22.61 -29.19 -12.66
C ALA A 50 22.44 -30.72 -12.79
N ASP A 51 22.94 -31.23 -13.91
CA ASP A 51 23.10 -32.64 -14.40
C ASP A 51 22.23 -32.88 -15.66
N GLU A 52 22.81 -32.89 -16.87
CA GLU A 52 23.47 -34.04 -17.56
C GLU A 52 22.45 -35.18 -17.87
N GLU A 53 22.20 -35.71 -19.08
CA GLU A 53 22.87 -35.83 -20.40
C GLU A 53 21.78 -35.78 -21.55
N THR A 54 22.01 -35.92 -22.88
CA THR A 54 23.21 -36.04 -23.75
C THR A 54 22.98 -35.31 -25.12
N GLY A 55 23.95 -35.39 -26.04
CA GLY A 55 23.99 -34.66 -27.31
C GLY A 55 23.16 -35.14 -28.52
N ALA A 56 23.16 -34.31 -29.57
CA ALA A 56 23.44 -34.71 -30.96
C ALA A 56 23.76 -33.48 -31.82
N GLU A 57 24.60 -33.66 -32.85
CA GLU A 57 25.18 -32.58 -33.67
C GLU A 57 24.30 -32.17 -34.87
N SER A 58 24.39 -30.90 -35.28
CA SER A 58 24.46 -30.56 -36.72
C SER A 58 24.99 -29.14 -36.97
N SER A 59 26.00 -29.05 -37.83
CA SER A 59 26.66 -27.80 -38.21
C SER A 59 26.22 -27.32 -39.61
N SER A 60 25.99 -26.02 -39.73
CA SER A 60 26.08 -25.23 -40.97
C SER A 60 26.08 -23.74 -40.55
N ASN A 61 27.11 -22.94 -40.88
CA ASN A 61 27.25 -22.16 -42.13
C ASN A 61 25.98 -21.32 -42.43
N ASP A 62 26.05 -20.00 -42.72
CA ASP A 62 27.18 -19.19 -43.19
C ASP A 62 26.91 -17.66 -43.03
N SER A 63 27.96 -16.85 -43.19
CA SER A 63 27.99 -15.48 -43.76
C SER A 63 27.16 -14.32 -43.16
N GLU A 64 27.91 -13.42 -42.51
CA GLU A 64 27.95 -11.96 -42.72
C GLU A 64 26.92 -11.30 -43.66
N GLN A 65 26.19 -10.28 -43.16
CA GLN A 65 26.10 -8.97 -43.81
C GLN A 65 25.54 -7.86 -42.89
N ASP A 66 26.36 -6.85 -42.64
CA ASP A 66 26.00 -5.52 -42.11
C ASP A 66 25.51 -4.63 -43.27
N PRO A 67 24.56 -3.69 -43.03
CA PRO A 67 24.96 -2.31 -43.24
C PRO A 67 24.37 -1.28 -42.25
N SER A 68 25.27 -0.58 -41.57
CA SER A 68 25.46 0.88 -41.64
C SER A 68 24.22 1.79 -41.60
N GLY A 69 24.11 2.58 -40.53
CA GLY A 69 23.06 3.60 -40.33
C GLY A 69 23.47 4.71 -39.37
N THR A 70 24.66 5.29 -39.56
CA THR A 70 25.21 6.35 -38.68
C THR A 70 24.45 7.68 -38.83
N MET A 71 24.12 8.32 -37.70
CA MET A 71 23.84 9.76 -37.67
C MET A 71 24.46 10.38 -36.41
N GLU A 72 25.68 10.89 -36.56
CA GLU A 72 26.29 11.80 -35.59
C GLU A 72 25.73 13.21 -35.79
N GLN A 73 25.53 13.95 -34.70
CA GLN A 73 25.78 15.39 -34.75
C GLN A 73 26.42 15.86 -33.45
N SER A 74 27.69 16.22 -33.57
CA SER A 74 28.55 16.77 -32.54
C SER A 74 28.33 18.27 -32.36
N ASP A 75 28.59 18.79 -31.15
CA ASP A 75 29.17 20.12 -30.95
C ASP A 75 30.18 20.05 -29.77
N ALA A 76 31.45 19.87 -30.13
CA ALA A 76 32.59 20.46 -29.40
C ALA A 76 32.94 21.78 -30.14
N ASP A 77 33.73 22.72 -29.67
CA ASP A 77 34.72 22.77 -28.59
C ASP A 77 35.00 24.28 -28.36
N ASP A 78 35.56 24.70 -27.23
CA ASP A 78 36.79 25.51 -27.30
C ASP A 78 37.56 25.54 -25.97
N THR A 79 38.87 25.58 -26.13
CA THR A 79 39.91 25.35 -25.14
C THR A 79 40.54 26.66 -24.66
N GLY A 80 41.15 26.64 -23.47
CA GLY A 80 41.76 27.83 -22.86
C GLY A 80 42.86 27.50 -21.85
N SER A 81 43.84 26.69 -22.25
CA SER A 81 44.90 26.17 -21.35
C SER A 81 45.96 27.21 -20.98
N LYS A 82 46.35 27.26 -19.69
CA LYS A 82 47.78 27.24 -19.28
C LYS A 82 48.06 27.02 -17.78
N SER A 83 49.05 26.16 -17.56
CA SER A 83 50.00 25.97 -16.44
C SER A 83 50.47 27.27 -15.75
N THR A 84 51.08 27.38 -14.55
CA THR A 84 52.01 26.54 -13.73
C THR A 84 52.29 27.34 -12.40
N ASP A 85 52.74 26.83 -11.23
CA ASP A 85 52.94 25.49 -10.66
C ASP A 85 53.20 25.57 -9.11
N GLU A 86 53.48 24.44 -8.45
CA GLU A 86 54.15 24.19 -7.14
C GLU A 86 53.87 25.10 -5.89
N SER A 87 53.33 24.51 -4.81
CA SER A 87 54.16 24.10 -3.64
C SER A 87 53.39 23.64 -2.39
N ALA A 88 53.96 22.60 -1.77
CA ALA A 88 53.58 21.84 -0.58
C ALA A 88 53.01 22.57 0.66
N GLN A 89 52.10 21.89 1.38
CA GLN A 89 52.38 21.49 2.77
C GLN A 89 51.64 20.22 3.23
N SER A 90 52.33 19.42 4.05
CA SER A 90 51.86 18.15 4.66
C SER A 90 51.10 18.41 5.97
N GLY A 91 50.12 17.56 6.33
CA GLY A 91 49.24 17.85 7.48
C GLY A 91 48.34 16.72 8.01
N VAL A 92 48.89 15.53 8.27
CA VAL A 92 48.47 14.57 9.35
C VAL A 92 47.03 14.01 9.38
N PHE A 93 46.94 12.67 9.37
CA PHE A 93 45.76 11.86 9.72
C PHE A 93 45.41 11.92 11.22
N GLY A 94 44.11 11.82 11.54
CA GLY A 94 43.66 10.76 12.47
C GLY A 94 43.07 11.14 13.84
N GLU A 95 41.78 10.83 13.97
CA GLU A 95 41.11 10.21 15.14
C GLU A 95 40.50 11.01 16.32
N ARG A 96 39.31 10.49 16.70
CA ARG A 96 38.67 10.43 18.03
C ARG A 96 38.07 11.70 18.64
N ASN A 97 36.78 11.88 18.34
CA ASN A 97 35.80 12.34 19.34
C ASN A 97 35.05 11.12 19.91
N THR A 98 35.24 10.84 21.20
CA THR A 98 34.37 9.95 21.98
C THR A 98 33.08 10.68 22.37
N PRO A 99 31.97 9.97 22.68
CA PRO A 99 30.73 10.61 23.10
C PRO A 99 30.92 11.34 24.43
N GLN A 100 30.53 12.61 24.49
CA GLN A 100 30.44 13.33 25.76
C GLN A 100 29.00 13.22 26.29
N GLU A 101 28.88 12.93 27.59
CA GLU A 101 27.62 12.62 28.24
C GLU A 101 26.64 13.81 28.22
N ILE A 102 25.35 13.47 28.20
CA ILE A 102 24.23 14.39 28.12
C ILE A 102 23.95 14.96 29.51
N GLU A 103 24.20 16.25 29.72
CA GLU A 103 23.58 17.02 30.80
C GLU A 103 23.49 18.51 30.43
N ASP A 104 22.54 19.21 31.05
CA ASP A 104 22.18 20.62 30.89
C ASP A 104 21.73 21.13 29.51
N GLY A 105 20.40 21.33 29.38
CA GLY A 105 19.83 22.02 28.22
C GLY A 105 18.32 21.86 28.01
N ILE A 106 17.55 21.46 29.02
CA ILE A 106 16.08 21.44 28.98
C ILE A 106 15.58 22.55 29.91
N SER A 107 15.21 23.70 29.35
CA SER A 107 14.23 24.56 30.01
C SER A 107 12.87 23.94 29.77
N GLU A 108 12.17 23.61 30.85
CA GLU A 108 10.85 22.97 30.87
C GLU A 108 9.90 23.57 29.82
N ILE A 109 9.36 22.72 28.94
CA ILE A 109 8.05 22.94 28.34
C ILE A 109 7.08 22.08 29.16
N ASP A 110 6.84 22.52 30.40
CA ASP A 110 5.77 21.99 31.23
C ASP A 110 4.44 22.54 30.71
N ASP A 111 3.80 21.80 29.78
CA ASP A 111 2.35 21.68 29.60
C ASP A 111 2.05 20.82 28.35
N GLU A 112 2.11 19.49 28.50
CA GLU A 112 1.67 18.53 27.45
C GLU A 112 0.13 18.37 27.42
N SER A 113 -0.59 19.49 27.39
CA SER A 113 -2.02 19.49 27.09
C SER A 113 -2.42 20.76 26.34
N ASP A 114 -2.96 20.56 25.12
CA ASP A 114 -3.43 21.62 24.20
C ASP A 114 -2.34 22.35 23.37
N LEU A 115 -1.29 21.61 22.96
CA LEU A 115 -0.44 22.03 21.85
C LEU A 115 -1.19 21.82 20.52
N GLY A 116 -1.50 22.91 19.82
CA GLY A 116 -2.11 22.82 18.48
C GLY A 116 -1.18 22.16 17.46
N LEU A 117 -1.74 21.67 16.35
CA LEU A 117 -1.01 21.00 15.26
C LEU A 117 0.25 21.76 14.77
N ALA A 118 0.21 23.09 14.81
CA ALA A 118 1.32 23.96 14.45
C ALA A 118 2.48 23.96 15.48
N ASP A 119 2.20 23.65 16.75
CA ASP A 119 3.21 23.48 17.82
C ASP A 119 3.86 22.10 17.77
N VAL A 120 3.09 21.04 17.53
CA VAL A 120 3.61 19.69 17.24
C VAL A 120 4.60 19.75 16.08
N GLN A 121 4.20 20.37 14.96
CA GLN A 121 5.09 20.59 13.82
C GLN A 121 6.34 21.41 14.17
N ARG A 122 6.23 22.46 15.00
CA ARG A 122 7.38 23.25 15.45
C ARG A 122 8.36 22.41 16.29
N ALA A 123 7.84 21.65 17.25
CA ALA A 123 8.65 20.79 18.11
C ALA A 123 9.38 19.69 17.32
N PHE A 124 8.68 19.03 16.41
CA PHE A 124 9.23 18.02 15.50
C PHE A 124 10.36 18.58 14.62
N VAL A 125 10.12 19.73 13.97
CA VAL A 125 11.13 20.42 13.14
C VAL A 125 12.34 20.84 13.97
N HIS A 126 12.12 21.35 15.19
CA HIS A 126 13.22 21.73 16.08
C HIS A 126 14.08 20.53 16.49
N LYS A 127 13.48 19.38 16.84
CA LYS A 127 14.19 18.12 17.13
C LYS A 127 15.04 17.67 15.92
N LEU A 128 14.48 17.67 14.71
CA LEU A 128 15.18 17.31 13.47
C LEU A 128 16.42 18.18 13.19
N VAL A 129 16.27 19.50 13.33
CA VAL A 129 17.34 20.46 13.08
C VAL A 129 18.41 20.42 14.19
N LYS A 130 18.01 20.28 15.46
CA LYS A 130 18.93 20.19 16.61
C LYS A 130 19.87 18.99 16.49
N ASN A 131 19.39 17.88 15.95
CA ASN A 131 20.19 16.67 15.75
C ASN A 131 21.11 16.75 14.50
N GLY A 132 21.07 17.85 13.74
CA GLY A 132 21.91 18.07 12.56
C GLY A 132 21.60 17.16 11.36
N VAL A 133 20.51 16.38 11.42
CA VAL A 133 20.16 15.38 10.41
C VAL A 133 19.64 16.03 9.13
N LEU A 134 18.86 17.12 9.25
CA LEU A 134 18.21 17.82 8.14
C LEU A 134 18.30 19.34 8.31
N SER A 135 18.27 20.07 7.19
CA SER A 135 18.05 21.52 7.20
C SER A 135 16.61 21.88 7.62
N GLY A 136 16.36 23.15 7.94
CA GLY A 136 15.05 23.60 8.43
C GLY A 136 13.89 23.40 7.45
N ASP A 137 14.09 23.57 6.14
CA ASP A 137 13.02 23.32 5.15
C ASP A 137 12.85 21.82 4.85
N GLN A 138 13.94 21.05 4.82
CA GLN A 138 13.88 19.59 4.74
C GLN A 138 13.10 19.00 5.92
N ALA A 139 13.38 19.46 7.13
CA ALA A 139 12.68 19.04 8.34
C ALA A 139 11.19 19.40 8.32
N ARG A 140 10.84 20.60 7.81
CA ARG A 140 9.44 21.00 7.60
C ARG A 140 8.72 20.11 6.57
N PHE A 141 9.41 19.68 5.51
CA PHE A 141 8.83 18.79 4.51
C PHE A 141 8.56 17.39 5.09
N ILE A 142 9.55 16.81 5.78
CA ILE A 142 9.40 15.52 6.46
C ILE A 142 8.25 15.55 7.49
N ALA A 143 8.15 16.62 8.28
CA ALA A 143 7.03 16.81 9.20
C ALA A 143 5.67 16.81 8.48
N LYS A 144 5.52 17.64 7.43
CA LYS A 144 4.27 17.71 6.64
C LYS A 144 3.92 16.39 5.96
N LEU A 145 4.91 15.64 5.48
CA LEU A 145 4.68 14.34 4.85
C LEU A 145 4.21 13.29 5.88
N ALA A 146 4.77 13.27 7.09
CA ALA A 146 4.32 12.37 8.17
C ALA A 146 2.88 12.70 8.62
N MET A 147 2.58 13.98 8.83
CA MET A 147 1.23 14.44 9.17
C MET A 147 0.21 14.17 8.04
N ALA A 148 0.64 14.25 6.78
CA ALA A 148 -0.20 13.92 5.63
C ALA A 148 -0.55 12.41 5.58
N TYR A 149 0.39 11.53 5.93
CA TYR A 149 0.14 10.08 6.01
C TYR A 149 -0.76 9.71 7.19
N ASN A 150 -0.65 10.40 8.33
CA ASN A 150 -1.50 10.17 9.51
C ASN A 150 -2.90 10.84 9.42
N GLY A 151 -3.19 11.56 8.32
CA GLY A 151 -4.45 12.29 8.12
C GLY A 151 -4.60 13.57 8.95
N GLU A 152 -3.54 14.01 9.63
CA GLU A 152 -3.57 15.15 10.56
C GLU A 152 -3.34 16.52 9.88
N LEU A 153 -2.88 16.54 8.63
CA LEU A 153 -2.55 17.78 7.94
C LEU A 153 -3.81 18.53 7.49
N GLU A 154 -4.20 19.56 8.24
CA GLU A 154 -5.40 20.37 7.96
C GLU A 154 -5.49 20.84 6.50
N GLY A 155 -6.64 20.60 5.88
CA GLY A 155 -6.94 21.00 4.50
C GLY A 155 -6.23 20.19 3.42
N TYR A 156 -5.47 19.16 3.79
CA TYR A 156 -4.83 18.20 2.89
C TYR A 156 -5.52 16.83 2.94
N ASP A 157 -5.48 16.12 1.83
CA ASP A 157 -6.01 14.76 1.65
C ASP A 157 -5.04 13.97 0.77
N LEU A 158 -4.80 12.68 1.06
CA LEU A 158 -3.84 11.85 0.30
C LEU A 158 -4.19 11.72 -1.19
N THR A 159 -5.43 11.99 -1.61
CA THR A 159 -5.77 12.05 -3.05
C THR A 159 -5.24 13.31 -3.76
N GLN A 160 -4.68 14.29 -3.06
CA GLN A 160 -4.09 15.51 -3.63
C GLN A 160 -2.61 15.31 -4.02
N SER A 161 -2.06 16.18 -4.89
CA SER A 161 -0.63 16.12 -5.24
C SER A 161 0.24 16.66 -4.10
N MET A 162 1.30 15.93 -3.73
CA MET A 162 2.29 16.37 -2.73
C MET A 162 3.14 17.58 -3.19
N ASP A 163 2.98 18.03 -4.44
CA ASP A 163 3.39 19.39 -4.86
C ASP A 163 2.83 20.48 -3.91
N TYR A 164 1.67 20.26 -3.30
CA TYR A 164 1.10 21.17 -2.30
C TYR A 164 2.03 21.30 -1.08
N LEU A 165 2.59 20.18 -0.61
CA LEU A 165 3.54 20.15 0.50
C LEU A 165 4.80 20.94 0.14
N GLU A 166 5.37 20.70 -1.04
CA GLU A 166 6.54 21.45 -1.55
C GLU A 166 6.28 22.96 -1.67
N ARG A 167 5.21 23.37 -2.36
CA ARG A 167 4.90 24.78 -2.62
C ARG A 167 4.56 25.57 -1.35
N SER A 168 4.14 24.87 -0.29
CA SER A 168 3.90 25.46 1.03
C SER A 168 5.18 25.73 1.83
N LEU A 169 6.35 25.43 1.27
CA LEU A 169 7.68 25.57 1.85
C LEU A 169 8.61 26.37 0.91
N GLY A 170 9.73 26.87 1.43
CA GLY A 170 10.64 27.73 0.66
C GLY A 170 11.46 26.95 -0.38
N ASN A 171 12.45 26.19 0.09
CA ASN A 171 13.18 25.23 -0.71
C ASN A 171 13.52 23.99 0.13
N PRO A 172 12.64 22.98 0.18
CA PRO A 172 12.85 21.78 0.99
C PRO A 172 13.90 20.80 0.45
N ASP A 173 14.62 21.12 -0.63
CA ASP A 173 15.66 20.28 -1.23
C ASP A 173 15.26 18.79 -1.32
N ILE A 174 14.20 18.55 -2.10
CA ILE A 174 13.65 17.22 -2.32
C ILE A 174 14.63 16.30 -3.05
N ALA A 175 15.54 16.85 -3.85
CA ALA A 175 16.63 16.10 -4.46
C ALA A 175 17.56 15.54 -3.37
N GLY A 176 18.06 16.40 -2.47
CA GLY A 176 18.87 15.99 -1.34
C GLY A 176 18.18 15.00 -0.40
N LEU A 177 16.88 15.15 -0.12
CA LEU A 177 16.12 14.17 0.69
C LEU A 177 16.06 12.77 0.05
N ARG A 178 15.97 12.71 -1.29
CA ARG A 178 15.98 11.45 -2.05
C ARG A 178 17.37 10.85 -2.18
N GLU A 179 18.38 11.67 -2.45
CA GLU A 179 19.79 11.22 -2.51
C GLU A 179 20.29 10.72 -1.15
N GLN A 180 19.84 11.33 -0.06
CA GLN A 180 20.09 10.85 1.30
C GLN A 180 19.20 9.66 1.68
N GLY A 181 18.27 9.25 0.81
CA GLY A 181 17.42 8.07 0.99
C GLY A 181 16.42 8.18 2.14
N PHE A 182 15.90 9.37 2.47
CA PHE A 182 14.81 9.52 3.45
C PHE A 182 13.42 9.35 2.82
N ILE A 183 13.28 9.75 1.57
CA ILE A 183 12.05 9.63 0.80
C ILE A 183 12.36 9.11 -0.60
N GLU A 184 11.38 8.51 -1.25
CA GLU A 184 11.41 8.19 -2.66
C GLU A 184 10.21 8.79 -3.39
N ARG A 185 10.27 8.83 -4.72
CA ARG A 185 9.16 9.35 -5.54
C ARG A 185 8.34 8.17 -6.02
N LEU A 186 7.07 8.12 -5.66
CA LEU A 186 6.16 7.08 -6.11
C LEU A 186 5.81 7.26 -7.60
N GLY A 187 5.88 6.16 -8.33
CA GLY A 187 5.45 6.07 -9.72
C GLY A 187 3.96 5.75 -9.81
N MET A 188 3.09 6.74 -9.57
CA MET A 188 1.65 6.53 -9.68
C MET A 188 1.18 6.62 -11.15
N PRO A 189 0.14 5.87 -11.56
CA PRO A 189 -0.39 5.89 -12.93
C PRO A 189 -1.05 7.24 -13.29
N PHE A 190 -1.38 8.05 -12.28
CA PHE A 190 -1.86 9.41 -12.43
C PHE A 190 -0.75 10.47 -12.35
N LYS A 191 -0.81 11.49 -13.22
CA LYS A 191 0.19 12.58 -13.39
C LYS A 191 0.25 13.60 -12.22
N LYS A 192 0.00 13.15 -11.00
CA LYS A 192 0.25 13.89 -9.76
C LYS A 192 1.62 13.48 -9.23
N LYS A 193 2.15 14.22 -8.26
CA LYS A 193 3.44 13.97 -7.65
C LYS A 193 3.23 13.44 -6.23
N TYR A 194 3.88 12.32 -5.94
CA TYR A 194 3.80 11.64 -4.65
C TYR A 194 5.17 11.19 -4.18
N TYR A 195 5.30 11.11 -2.87
CA TYR A 195 6.48 10.67 -2.15
C TYR A 195 6.08 9.65 -1.10
N ASP A 196 6.92 8.65 -0.90
CA ASP A 196 6.85 7.79 0.27
C ASP A 196 8.12 7.96 1.10
N PHE A 197 8.02 7.64 2.39
CA PHE A 197 9.19 7.48 3.22
C PHE A 197 9.82 6.13 2.95
N THR A 198 11.15 6.12 2.83
CA THR A 198 11.91 4.87 2.94
C THR A 198 11.86 4.38 4.40
N GLU A 199 12.36 3.17 4.65
CA GLU A 199 12.59 2.69 6.02
C GLU A 199 13.44 3.68 6.85
N LYS A 200 14.46 4.30 6.24
CA LYS A 200 15.28 5.34 6.87
C LYS A 200 14.47 6.60 7.20
N GLY A 201 13.54 6.99 6.31
CA GLY A 201 12.59 8.08 6.55
C GLY A 201 11.72 7.82 7.78
N TRP A 202 10.99 6.70 7.76
CA TRP A 202 10.11 6.31 8.86
C TRP A 202 10.85 6.13 10.19
N ASN A 203 12.06 5.58 10.18
CA ASN A 203 12.90 5.45 11.38
C ASN A 203 13.29 6.82 11.98
N VAL A 204 13.57 7.83 11.16
CA VAL A 204 13.84 9.19 11.65
C VAL A 204 12.59 9.85 12.23
N VAL A 205 11.43 9.67 11.60
CA VAL A 205 10.15 10.19 12.13
C VAL A 205 9.88 9.56 13.52
N LYS A 206 9.90 8.22 13.61
CA LYS A 206 9.65 7.44 14.82
C LYS A 206 10.62 7.76 15.99
N GLN A 207 11.89 8.09 15.70
CA GLN A 207 12.87 8.46 16.74
C GLN A 207 12.59 9.84 17.36
N ILE A 208 11.82 10.68 16.69
CA ILE A 208 11.60 12.08 17.04
C ILE A 208 10.21 12.27 17.64
N ASP A 209 9.24 11.56 17.07
CA ASP A 209 7.85 11.53 17.48
C ASP A 209 7.27 10.14 17.13
N PRO A 210 7.11 9.26 18.13
CA PRO A 210 6.56 7.92 17.91
C PRO A 210 5.11 7.93 17.42
N ASP A 211 4.34 8.98 17.71
CA ASP A 211 2.91 9.06 17.37
C ASP A 211 2.74 9.42 15.88
N LEU A 212 3.72 10.12 15.30
CA LEU A 212 3.83 10.36 13.85
C LEU A 212 4.53 9.23 13.06
N ALA A 213 4.83 8.08 13.69
CA ALA A 213 5.42 6.94 13.00
C ALA A 213 4.52 6.40 11.87
N LYS A 214 4.97 5.36 11.15
CA LYS A 214 4.18 4.77 10.05
C LYS A 214 2.78 4.39 10.57
N PRO A 215 1.69 5.00 10.06
CA PRO A 215 0.37 4.81 10.64
C PRO A 215 -0.09 3.36 10.50
N ILE A 216 -0.73 2.78 11.53
CA ILE A 216 -1.30 1.42 11.44
C ILE A 216 -2.68 1.38 12.12
N GLY A 217 -3.65 0.74 11.47
CA GLY A 217 -5.02 0.52 11.95
C GLY A 217 -6.09 1.10 11.02
N GLU A 218 -7.35 1.02 11.46
CA GLU A 218 -8.51 1.61 10.78
C GLU A 218 -8.26 3.10 10.46
N GLU A 219 -8.68 3.53 9.26
CA GLU A 219 -8.39 4.84 8.65
C GLU A 219 -6.89 5.17 8.40
N GLN A 220 -5.96 4.32 8.80
CA GLN A 220 -4.52 4.65 8.85
C GLN A 220 -3.66 3.76 7.94
N GLY A 221 -3.96 2.46 7.85
CA GLY A 221 -3.32 1.50 6.94
C GLY A 221 -2.68 0.31 7.64
N ASP A 222 -2.04 -0.55 6.87
CA ASP A 222 -1.55 -1.84 7.37
C ASP A 222 -0.05 -1.90 7.65
N LEU A 223 0.34 -2.89 8.44
CA LEU A 223 1.74 -3.14 8.77
C LEU A 223 2.52 -3.53 7.49
N GLY A 224 3.54 -2.73 7.18
CA GLY A 224 4.41 -2.96 6.02
C GLY A 224 3.91 -2.34 4.71
N GLU A 225 2.62 -2.02 4.60
CA GLU A 225 1.93 -1.46 3.43
C GLU A 225 2.65 -0.25 2.78
N THR A 226 2.68 -0.17 1.45
CA THR A 226 3.37 0.94 0.74
C THR A 226 2.54 2.22 0.71
N GLY A 227 3.19 3.39 0.60
CA GLY A 227 2.50 4.66 0.39
C GLY A 227 1.68 4.71 -0.91
N ALA A 228 2.09 3.97 -1.95
CA ALA A 228 1.33 3.83 -3.18
C ALA A 228 -0.04 3.17 -2.93
N HIS A 229 -0.04 2.08 -2.15
CA HIS A 229 -1.25 1.39 -1.71
C HIS A 229 -2.16 2.34 -0.92
N ARG A 230 -1.64 3.05 0.09
CA ARG A 230 -2.38 4.04 0.90
C ARG A 230 -3.05 5.13 0.08
N ILE A 231 -2.34 5.65 -0.92
CA ILE A 231 -2.90 6.64 -1.86
C ILE A 231 -4.00 5.99 -2.73
N GLY A 232 -3.82 4.74 -3.14
CA GLY A 232 -4.84 3.97 -3.86
C GLY A 232 -6.11 3.74 -3.03
N VAL A 233 -5.98 3.35 -1.76
CA VAL A 233 -7.10 3.19 -0.82
C VAL A 233 -7.79 4.52 -0.57
N ALA A 234 -7.06 5.61 -0.35
CA ALA A 234 -7.64 6.96 -0.21
C ALA A 234 -8.42 7.41 -1.47
N VAL A 235 -7.90 7.11 -2.67
CA VAL A 235 -8.60 7.37 -3.96
C VAL A 235 -9.87 6.52 -4.07
N THR A 236 -9.80 5.24 -3.72
CA THR A 236 -10.95 4.32 -3.77
C THR A 236 -12.03 4.74 -2.78
N ALA A 237 -11.67 5.05 -1.54
CA ALA A 237 -12.62 5.52 -0.53
C ALA A 237 -13.33 6.82 -0.94
N LYS A 238 -12.60 7.73 -1.58
CA LYS A 238 -13.17 8.97 -2.12
C LYS A 238 -14.13 8.73 -3.29
N TYR A 239 -13.84 7.75 -4.15
CA TYR A 239 -14.73 7.32 -5.23
C TYR A 239 -16.00 6.65 -4.68
N LEU A 240 -15.88 5.70 -3.76
CA LEU A 240 -17.03 5.02 -3.14
C LEU A 240 -17.98 6.00 -2.44
N LYS A 241 -17.44 7.06 -1.83
CA LYS A 241 -18.23 8.13 -1.19
C LYS A 241 -19.05 8.99 -2.17
N GLN A 242 -18.92 8.80 -3.48
CA GLN A 242 -19.74 9.44 -4.51
C GLN A 242 -20.83 8.52 -5.08
N GLU A 243 -20.86 7.23 -4.74
CA GLU A 243 -21.89 6.30 -5.20
C GLU A 243 -23.21 6.56 -4.43
N ASP A 244 -24.32 6.75 -5.14
CA ASP A 244 -25.66 7.09 -4.57
C ASP A 244 -26.17 6.12 -3.48
N ARG A 245 -25.58 4.92 -3.37
CA ARG A 245 -25.97 3.86 -2.42
C ARG A 245 -25.11 3.85 -1.14
N VAL A 246 -24.04 4.66 -1.09
CA VAL A 246 -23.05 4.68 0.00
C VAL A 246 -23.20 5.97 0.81
N GLU A 247 -23.54 5.84 2.09
CA GLU A 247 -23.70 6.95 3.04
C GLU A 247 -22.38 7.25 3.77
N SER A 248 -21.61 6.21 4.12
CA SER A 248 -20.31 6.32 4.76
C SER A 248 -19.30 5.34 4.16
N VAL A 249 -18.01 5.66 4.33
CA VAL A 249 -16.90 4.82 3.89
C VAL A 249 -15.88 4.76 5.02
N VAL A 250 -15.35 3.57 5.28
CA VAL A 250 -14.25 3.31 6.22
C VAL A 250 -13.10 2.64 5.47
N ARG A 251 -11.86 3.04 5.76
CA ARG A 251 -10.62 2.46 5.21
C ARG A 251 -10.00 1.52 6.24
N TYR A 252 -9.46 0.39 5.79
CA TYR A 252 -8.89 -0.66 6.65
C TYR A 252 -9.85 -1.17 7.76
N PRO A 253 -11.18 -1.32 7.54
CA PRO A 253 -12.06 -1.90 8.55
C PRO A 253 -11.83 -3.41 8.70
N THR A 254 -12.06 -3.92 9.92
CA THR A 254 -12.20 -5.36 10.17
C THR A 254 -13.68 -5.73 10.27
N GLU A 255 -14.20 -6.47 9.28
CA GLU A 255 -15.58 -6.98 9.30
C GLU A 255 -15.61 -8.50 9.41
N ARG A 256 -16.42 -9.02 10.34
CA ARG A 256 -16.64 -10.47 10.56
C ARG A 256 -15.35 -11.29 10.82
N GLY A 257 -14.23 -10.63 11.10
CA GLY A 257 -12.91 -11.25 11.27
C GLY A 257 -12.00 -11.20 10.04
N HIS A 258 -12.43 -10.49 8.99
CA HIS A 258 -11.68 -10.26 7.76
C HIS A 258 -11.28 -8.79 7.67
N GLU A 259 -10.08 -8.52 7.18
CA GLU A 259 -9.56 -7.17 6.93
C GLU A 259 -9.85 -6.82 5.46
N TYR A 260 -10.24 -5.57 5.19
CA TYR A 260 -10.53 -5.07 3.85
C TYR A 260 -9.84 -3.71 3.67
N ASP A 261 -9.35 -3.40 2.48
CA ASP A 261 -8.76 -2.08 2.22
C ASP A 261 -9.78 -0.94 2.42
N VAL A 262 -11.02 -1.14 1.98
CA VAL A 262 -12.10 -0.15 2.10
C VAL A 262 -13.48 -0.79 2.08
N VAL A 263 -14.40 -0.28 2.89
CA VAL A 263 -15.83 -0.63 2.83
C VAL A 263 -16.68 0.63 2.77
N GLY A 264 -17.61 0.66 1.80
CA GLY A 264 -18.74 1.58 1.75
C GLY A 264 -19.99 0.95 2.39
N TYR A 265 -20.63 1.70 3.29
CA TYR A 265 -21.86 1.31 3.97
C TYR A 265 -23.03 2.16 3.47
N ASN A 266 -24.22 1.56 3.42
CA ASN A 266 -25.47 2.28 3.18
C ASN A 266 -26.01 2.93 4.47
N ALA A 267 -27.13 3.65 4.35
CA ALA A 267 -27.74 4.41 5.43
C ALA A 267 -28.20 3.56 6.65
N ASP A 268 -28.40 2.25 6.47
CA ASP A 268 -28.74 1.32 7.56
C ASP A 268 -27.48 0.78 8.29
N GLY A 269 -26.28 1.20 7.87
CA GLY A 269 -25.00 0.73 8.39
C GLY A 269 -24.63 -0.68 7.93
N THR A 270 -25.21 -1.15 6.82
CA THR A 270 -24.88 -2.45 6.22
C THR A 270 -23.92 -2.29 5.05
N THR A 271 -23.05 -3.27 4.88
CA THR A 271 -21.99 -3.31 3.86
C THR A 271 -22.59 -3.29 2.47
N GLU A 272 -22.41 -2.17 1.77
CA GLU A 272 -22.95 -1.95 0.43
C GLU A 272 -21.94 -2.38 -0.64
N ILE A 273 -20.66 -2.10 -0.40
CA ILE A 273 -19.56 -2.44 -1.29
C ILE A 273 -18.23 -2.54 -0.51
N GLY A 274 -17.60 -3.72 -0.53
CA GLY A 274 -16.20 -3.88 -0.11
C GLY A 274 -15.27 -3.67 -1.29
N GLY A 275 -14.02 -3.28 -1.03
CA GLY A 275 -13.04 -3.06 -2.08
C GLY A 275 -11.60 -3.34 -1.67
N GLU A 276 -10.85 -3.84 -2.64
CA GLU A 276 -9.43 -4.23 -2.54
C GLU A 276 -8.60 -3.46 -3.57
N VAL A 277 -7.41 -3.01 -3.18
CA VAL A 277 -6.51 -2.18 -3.98
C VAL A 277 -5.23 -2.94 -4.29
N TRP A 278 -4.98 -3.15 -5.58
CA TRP A 278 -3.92 -4.06 -6.02
C TRP A 278 -2.82 -3.36 -6.81
N PHE A 279 -1.59 -3.50 -6.32
CA PHE A 279 -0.36 -3.06 -7.00
C PHE A 279 0.49 -4.27 -7.41
N GLY A 280 1.37 -4.07 -8.39
CA GLY A 280 2.29 -5.12 -8.86
C GLY A 280 3.27 -5.63 -7.78
N SER A 281 3.39 -4.91 -6.66
CA SER A 281 4.17 -5.27 -5.46
C SER A 281 3.48 -6.26 -4.53
N ASN A 282 2.17 -6.51 -4.68
CA ASN A 282 1.41 -7.31 -3.73
C ASN A 282 1.73 -8.81 -3.89
N ASN A 283 1.69 -9.55 -2.77
CA ASN A 283 1.91 -10.99 -2.78
C ASN A 283 0.74 -11.71 -3.46
N ARG A 284 0.94 -12.33 -4.63
CA ARG A 284 -0.12 -13.00 -5.41
C ARG A 284 -0.92 -14.05 -4.63
N THR A 285 -0.40 -14.60 -3.55
CA THR A 285 -1.13 -15.53 -2.68
C THR A 285 -2.18 -14.82 -1.82
N SER A 286 -2.01 -13.53 -1.49
CA SER A 286 -3.06 -12.77 -0.77
C SER A 286 -4.30 -12.61 -1.63
N ALA A 287 -4.17 -12.31 -2.93
CA ALA A 287 -5.32 -12.11 -3.83
C ALA A 287 -6.40 -13.22 -3.76
N VAL A 288 -5.99 -14.46 -3.50
CA VAL A 288 -6.91 -15.60 -3.34
C VAL A 288 -7.66 -15.54 -2.01
N GLN A 289 -7.01 -15.08 -0.95
CA GLN A 289 -7.60 -14.81 0.36
C GLN A 289 -8.49 -13.57 0.29
N ASP A 290 -7.99 -12.46 -0.25
CA ASP A 290 -8.69 -11.18 -0.41
C ASP A 290 -10.00 -11.40 -1.23
N TYR A 291 -9.95 -12.21 -2.30
CA TYR A 291 -11.15 -12.64 -3.04
C TYR A 291 -12.11 -13.48 -2.19
N ARG A 292 -11.63 -14.47 -1.42
CA ARG A 292 -12.47 -15.29 -0.55
C ARG A 292 -13.17 -14.43 0.51
N ASP A 293 -12.49 -13.43 1.03
CA ASP A 293 -12.99 -12.54 2.07
C ASP A 293 -14.05 -11.60 1.50
N LEU A 294 -13.82 -11.01 0.31
CA LEU A 294 -14.85 -10.31 -0.44
C LEU A 294 -16.10 -11.18 -0.74
N THR A 295 -15.95 -12.50 -0.99
CA THR A 295 -17.13 -13.39 -1.14
C THR A 295 -17.94 -13.60 0.16
N GLN A 296 -17.48 -13.12 1.33
CA GLN A 296 -18.22 -13.18 2.60
C GLN A 296 -19.09 -11.93 2.87
N LEU A 297 -18.98 -10.91 2.02
CA LEU A 297 -19.80 -9.71 2.08
C LEU A 297 -21.18 -9.93 1.42
N ASP A 298 -22.22 -9.31 1.98
CA ASP A 298 -23.57 -9.33 1.41
C ASP A 298 -23.76 -8.27 0.30
N GLY A 299 -22.79 -7.37 0.13
CA GLY A 299 -22.77 -6.27 -0.83
C GLY A 299 -22.00 -6.58 -2.12
N GLY A 300 -21.66 -5.53 -2.86
CA GLY A 300 -20.75 -5.63 -4.02
C GLY A 300 -19.28 -5.76 -3.61
N ALA A 301 -18.44 -6.15 -4.57
CA ALA A 301 -16.99 -6.16 -4.44
C ALA A 301 -16.32 -5.39 -5.59
N ILE A 302 -15.41 -4.45 -5.28
CA ILE A 302 -14.61 -3.71 -6.27
C ILE A 302 -13.12 -4.01 -6.13
N TRP A 303 -12.48 -4.36 -7.24
CA TRP A 303 -11.03 -4.47 -7.33
C TRP A 303 -10.45 -3.24 -8.03
N VAL A 304 -9.46 -2.60 -7.42
CA VAL A 304 -8.83 -1.38 -7.92
C VAL A 304 -7.36 -1.63 -8.21
N VAL A 305 -7.04 -1.90 -9.46
CA VAL A 305 -5.66 -2.18 -9.90
C VAL A 305 -4.92 -0.89 -10.27
N GLU A 306 -3.60 -0.87 -10.13
CA GLU A 306 -2.75 0.21 -10.66
C GLU A 306 -3.02 0.43 -12.17
N GLY A 307 -3.09 -0.67 -12.93
CA GLY A 307 -3.40 -0.69 -14.35
C GLY A 307 -3.88 -2.07 -14.84
N VAL A 308 -4.20 -2.15 -16.13
CA VAL A 308 -4.77 -3.35 -16.76
C VAL A 308 -3.77 -4.52 -16.82
N LYS A 309 -2.46 -4.29 -16.69
CA LYS A 309 -1.49 -5.39 -16.67
C LYS A 309 -1.45 -6.08 -15.30
N GLU A 310 -1.75 -5.33 -14.26
CA GLU A 310 -1.65 -5.72 -12.86
C GLU A 310 -2.85 -6.58 -12.42
N VAL A 311 -3.96 -6.57 -13.19
CA VAL A 311 -5.09 -7.51 -13.00
C VAL A 311 -4.76 -8.93 -13.45
N VAL A 312 -3.94 -9.12 -14.49
CA VAL A 312 -3.59 -10.44 -15.04
C VAL A 312 -3.03 -11.40 -13.98
N PRO A 313 -2.03 -11.04 -13.16
CA PRO A 313 -1.51 -11.94 -12.13
C PRO A 313 -2.54 -12.23 -11.02
N VAL A 314 -3.49 -11.34 -10.75
CA VAL A 314 -4.61 -11.60 -9.81
C VAL A 314 -5.52 -12.68 -10.38
N ILE A 315 -6.07 -12.46 -11.57
CA ILE A 315 -7.00 -13.41 -12.21
C ILE A 315 -6.34 -14.77 -12.40
N ASN A 316 -5.09 -14.82 -12.86
CA ASN A 316 -4.40 -16.10 -13.06
C ASN A 316 -4.09 -16.82 -11.74
N ALA A 317 -3.85 -16.10 -10.63
CA ALA A 317 -3.74 -16.71 -9.30
C ALA A 317 -5.09 -17.24 -8.81
N LEU A 318 -6.19 -16.54 -9.09
CA LEU A 318 -7.54 -17.03 -8.78
C LEU A 318 -7.88 -18.30 -9.57
N VAL A 319 -7.61 -18.34 -10.88
CA VAL A 319 -7.75 -19.55 -11.73
C VAL A 319 -6.90 -20.71 -11.20
N ASP A 320 -5.67 -20.45 -10.77
CA ASP A 320 -4.76 -21.51 -10.30
C ASP A 320 -5.10 -22.05 -8.90
N HIS A 321 -5.68 -21.23 -8.00
CA HIS A 321 -5.68 -21.50 -6.55
C HIS A 321 -7.02 -21.25 -5.83
N SER A 322 -8.02 -20.68 -6.49
CA SER A 322 -9.36 -20.49 -5.92
C SER A 322 -10.31 -21.60 -6.37
N ASP A 323 -10.80 -22.36 -5.40
CA ASP A 323 -11.91 -23.32 -5.56
C ASP A 323 -13.28 -22.65 -5.79
N ARG A 324 -13.33 -21.31 -5.78
CA ARG A 324 -14.54 -20.48 -5.90
C ARG A 324 -14.45 -19.45 -7.03
N PHE A 325 -13.49 -19.60 -7.94
CA PHE A 325 -13.35 -18.75 -9.12
C PHE A 325 -13.50 -19.63 -10.36
N GLU A 326 -14.60 -19.47 -11.09
CA GLU A 326 -15.10 -20.49 -12.04
C GLU A 326 -14.62 -20.23 -13.47
N LEU A 327 -13.48 -19.56 -13.61
CA LEU A 327 -12.88 -19.26 -14.90
C LEU A 327 -11.95 -20.40 -15.36
N ASP A 328 -12.43 -21.19 -16.32
CA ASP A 328 -11.75 -22.39 -16.85
C ASP A 328 -10.39 -22.12 -17.55
N THR A 329 -10.05 -20.87 -17.88
CA THR A 329 -8.85 -20.52 -18.66
C THR A 329 -8.19 -19.25 -18.14
N LYS A 330 -6.85 -19.27 -18.04
CA LYS A 330 -6.04 -18.11 -17.66
C LYS A 330 -6.19 -16.97 -18.67
N VAL A 331 -6.03 -15.73 -18.24
CA VAL A 331 -6.09 -14.56 -19.11
C VAL A 331 -4.72 -14.06 -19.56
N ASN A 332 -4.67 -13.52 -20.77
CA ASN A 332 -3.52 -12.85 -21.36
C ASN A 332 -3.91 -11.44 -21.84
N TYR A 333 -3.27 -10.41 -21.27
CA TYR A 333 -3.38 -9.03 -21.73
C TYR A 333 -2.08 -8.56 -22.40
N ARG A 334 -2.12 -8.39 -23.72
CA ARG A 334 -1.02 -7.85 -24.54
C ARG A 334 0.34 -8.55 -24.30
N GLY A 335 0.35 -9.87 -24.15
CA GLY A 335 1.56 -10.65 -23.86
C GLY A 335 1.96 -10.68 -22.37
N THR A 336 1.09 -10.22 -21.49
CA THR A 336 1.19 -10.44 -20.03
C THR A 336 0.25 -11.58 -19.70
N GLY A 337 0.74 -12.68 -19.13
CA GLY A 337 -0.01 -13.93 -18.96
C GLY A 337 0.55 -15.06 -19.84
N PRO A 338 0.01 -16.28 -19.77
CA PRO A 338 0.47 -17.42 -20.57
C PRO A 338 -0.01 -17.30 -22.04
N ASP A 339 0.73 -17.87 -22.99
CA ASP A 339 0.46 -17.71 -24.44
C ASP A 339 -0.81 -18.41 -24.93
N ASP A 340 -1.26 -19.44 -24.21
CA ASP A 340 -2.49 -20.19 -24.42
C ASP A 340 -3.70 -19.63 -23.65
N GLY A 341 -3.50 -18.55 -22.88
CA GLY A 341 -4.57 -17.87 -22.16
C GLY A 341 -5.55 -17.10 -23.06
N GLU A 342 -6.77 -16.92 -22.57
CA GLU A 342 -7.81 -16.12 -23.20
C GLU A 342 -7.38 -14.66 -23.34
N ARG A 343 -7.60 -14.08 -24.52
CA ARG A 343 -7.10 -12.74 -24.85
C ARG A 343 -8.12 -11.67 -24.49
N ILE A 344 -7.84 -10.97 -23.39
CA ILE A 344 -8.58 -9.77 -22.98
C ILE A 344 -7.96 -8.51 -23.64
N TYR A 345 -8.80 -7.55 -24.05
CA TYR A 345 -8.37 -6.29 -24.67
C TYR A 345 -8.74 -5.05 -23.83
N SER A 346 -9.73 -5.16 -22.94
CA SER A 346 -10.16 -4.13 -22.00
C SER A 346 -10.46 -4.70 -20.60
N MET A 347 -10.77 -3.82 -19.63
CA MET A 347 -11.26 -4.23 -18.30
C MET A 347 -12.72 -4.70 -18.35
N ASP A 348 -13.51 -4.16 -19.29
CA ASP A 348 -14.91 -4.54 -19.46
C ASP A 348 -15.00 -5.95 -20.05
N ASP A 349 -14.15 -6.28 -21.04
CA ASP A 349 -14.03 -7.64 -21.60
C ASP A 349 -13.72 -8.67 -20.50
N LEU A 350 -12.83 -8.30 -19.56
CA LEU A 350 -12.45 -9.16 -18.45
C LEU A 350 -13.59 -9.34 -17.46
N LEU A 351 -14.32 -8.27 -17.14
CA LEU A 351 -15.46 -8.34 -16.22
C LEU A 351 -16.62 -9.12 -16.84
N GLU A 352 -16.89 -8.98 -18.15
CA GLU A 352 -17.86 -9.79 -18.90
C GLU A 352 -17.47 -11.27 -18.88
N CYS A 353 -16.20 -11.60 -19.19
CA CYS A 353 -15.65 -12.96 -19.10
C CYS A 353 -15.83 -13.59 -17.70
N ILE A 354 -15.54 -12.84 -16.63
CA ILE A 354 -15.72 -13.29 -15.24
C ILE A 354 -17.20 -13.45 -14.88
N GLN A 355 -18.07 -12.56 -15.36
CA GLN A 355 -19.51 -12.65 -15.11
C GLN A 355 -20.14 -13.84 -15.84
N ASP A 356 -19.80 -14.06 -17.12
CA ASP A 356 -20.26 -15.21 -17.92
C ASP A 356 -19.81 -16.54 -17.29
N ALA A 357 -18.58 -16.61 -16.77
CA ALA A 357 -18.06 -17.79 -16.07
C ALA A 357 -18.82 -18.12 -14.76
N HIS A 358 -19.41 -17.11 -14.11
CA HIS A 358 -20.09 -17.21 -12.83
C HIS A 358 -21.64 -17.11 -12.92
N ASP A 359 -22.24 -17.50 -14.06
CA ASP A 359 -23.69 -17.39 -14.31
C ASP A 359 -24.27 -15.96 -14.04
N GLY A 360 -23.44 -14.93 -14.20
CA GLY A 360 -23.74 -13.52 -13.94
C GLY A 360 -23.47 -13.04 -12.50
N TYR A 361 -22.86 -13.84 -11.63
CA TYR A 361 -22.69 -13.52 -10.20
C TYR A 361 -21.31 -13.85 -9.60
N ALA A 362 -20.30 -13.02 -9.90
CA ALA A 362 -18.99 -13.08 -9.24
C ALA A 362 -18.97 -12.22 -7.96
N SER A 363 -19.45 -12.74 -6.82
CA SER A 363 -19.59 -11.95 -5.58
C SER A 363 -18.29 -11.32 -5.09
N GLY A 364 -17.17 -12.03 -5.21
CA GLY A 364 -15.85 -11.53 -4.82
C GLY A 364 -15.22 -10.54 -5.81
N MET A 365 -15.81 -10.30 -6.99
CA MET A 365 -15.26 -9.43 -8.03
C MET A 365 -16.36 -8.84 -8.94
N THR A 366 -17.31 -8.10 -8.36
CA THR A 366 -18.44 -7.54 -9.10
C THR A 366 -18.08 -6.34 -10.01
N ARG A 367 -16.98 -5.65 -9.71
CA ARG A 367 -16.44 -4.53 -10.47
C ARG A 367 -14.90 -4.60 -10.47
N ILE A 368 -14.27 -4.19 -11.56
CA ILE A 368 -12.83 -3.96 -11.61
C ILE A 368 -12.57 -2.59 -12.24
N LYS A 369 -11.74 -1.77 -11.60
CA LYS A 369 -11.36 -0.43 -12.05
C LYS A 369 -9.84 -0.28 -12.03
N THR A 370 -9.31 0.62 -12.85
CA THR A 370 -7.93 1.11 -12.69
C THR A 370 -7.91 2.35 -11.79
N LEU A 371 -6.80 2.61 -11.12
CA LEU A 371 -6.55 3.88 -10.42
C LEU A 371 -6.66 5.11 -11.33
N THR A 372 -6.39 4.95 -12.64
CA THR A 372 -6.61 6.02 -13.62
C THR A 372 -8.08 6.28 -13.88
N SER A 373 -8.89 5.24 -14.08
CA SER A 373 -10.35 5.40 -14.28
C SER A 373 -11.02 5.96 -13.04
N LEU A 374 -10.69 5.50 -11.82
CA LEU A 374 -11.24 6.10 -10.60
C LEU A 374 -10.91 7.59 -10.49
N ARG A 375 -9.67 7.99 -10.79
CA ARG A 375 -9.30 9.41 -10.82
C ARG A 375 -10.10 10.20 -11.85
N ASP A 376 -10.37 9.64 -13.03
CA ASP A 376 -11.09 10.36 -14.09
C ASP A 376 -12.59 10.50 -13.84
N GLU A 377 -13.11 9.78 -12.83
CA GLU A 377 -14.46 9.90 -12.29
C GLU A 377 -14.54 10.89 -11.09
N LEU A 378 -13.39 11.38 -10.57
CA LEU A 378 -13.25 12.26 -9.38
C LEU A 378 -12.90 13.74 -9.68
#